data_AF-A0A956JXC3-F1
#
_entry.id   AF-A0A956JXC3-F1
#
_cell.length_a   1.000
_cell.length_b   1.000
_cell.length_c   1.000
_cell.angle_alpha   90.00
_cell.angle_beta   90.00
_cell.angle_gamma   90.00
#
_symmetry.space_group_name_H-M   'P 1'
#
loop_
_entity.id
_entity.type
_entity.pdbx_description
1 polymer ?
#
loop_
_entity_poly.entity_id
_entity_poly.type
_entity_poly.pdbx_seq_one_letter_code
_entity_poly.pdbx_strand_id
1 'polypeptide(L)'
;MTAPDPSLVCTGCGFVAAADQPLPFRCPIAGRDGRDHVLARPGPPPDAAVPADGDVQPFVRYRALSHAWAVARRRGLSDDAFVALVRDLDAAVAAVAGEGRGLTITPYRAAPALGAALGLTGDRAGLWIKDETGNVAGSHKARHLFGLAIYLAVAERTGLIDAATAARPLAIASCGNAA
;
A
#
# COMPACT_ATOMS: atom_id res chain seq x y z
N MET A 1 13.88 11.26 -15.37
CA MET A 1 13.04 11.62 -14.20
C MET A 1 13.82 11.36 -12.94
N THR A 2 13.96 12.37 -12.07
CA THR A 2 14.53 12.24 -10.73
C THR A 2 13.66 11.29 -9.90
N ALA A 3 14.25 10.40 -9.10
CA ALA A 3 13.48 9.52 -8.21
C ALA A 3 12.65 10.38 -7.22
N PRO A 4 11.39 10.01 -6.93
CA PRO A 4 10.58 10.73 -5.95
C PRO A 4 11.22 10.69 -4.56
N ASP A 5 10.97 11.71 -3.74
CA ASP A 5 11.43 11.74 -2.35
C ASP A 5 10.65 10.70 -1.51
N PRO A 6 11.32 9.71 -0.90
CA PRO A 6 10.65 8.74 -0.06
C PRO A 6 10.47 9.21 1.39
N SER A 7 10.81 10.47 1.75
CA SER A 7 10.64 10.97 3.12
C SER A 7 9.19 10.83 3.63
N LEU A 8 9.07 10.55 4.93
CA LEU A 8 7.79 10.50 5.65
C LEU A 8 7.74 11.61 6.69
N VAL A 9 6.60 12.26 6.82
CA VAL A 9 6.36 13.35 7.76
C VAL A 9 5.29 12.93 8.76
N CYS A 10 5.57 13.11 10.05
CA CYS A 10 4.61 12.90 11.11
C CYS A 10 3.53 13.97 11.07
N THR A 11 2.26 13.57 10.94
CA THR A 11 1.11 14.48 10.93
C THR A 11 0.85 15.16 12.27
N GLY A 12 1.34 14.57 13.38
CA GLY A 12 1.10 15.09 14.74
C GLY A 12 2.11 16.17 15.18
N CYS A 13 3.37 16.05 14.77
CA CYS A 13 4.45 16.92 15.25
C CYS A 13 5.41 17.44 14.17
N GLY A 14 5.25 17.03 12.91
CA GLY A 14 6.11 17.47 11.81
C GLY A 14 7.49 16.79 11.75
N PHE A 15 7.76 15.81 12.61
CA PHE A 15 8.99 15.01 12.51
C PHE A 15 9.14 14.41 11.11
N VAL A 16 10.31 14.58 10.49
CA VAL A 16 10.62 14.03 9.17
C VAL A 16 11.53 12.81 9.35
N ALA A 17 11.03 11.63 8.97
CA ALA A 17 11.85 10.43 8.86
C ALA A 17 12.73 10.54 7.62
N ALA A 18 14.02 10.27 7.79
CA ALA A 18 14.99 10.36 6.71
C ALA A 18 14.65 9.35 5.59
N ALA A 19 14.99 9.71 4.35
CA ALA A 19 14.74 8.89 3.16
C ALA A 19 15.40 7.50 3.20
N ASP A 20 16.47 7.35 3.99
CA ASP A 20 17.24 6.13 4.20
C ASP A 20 17.01 5.52 5.59
N GLN A 21 16.04 6.02 6.36
CA GLN A 21 15.66 5.39 7.62
C GLN A 21 15.02 4.02 7.33
N PRO A 22 15.57 2.88 7.81
CA PRO A 22 15.16 1.55 7.31
C PRO A 22 13.75 1.08 7.65
N LEU A 23 13.19 1.53 8.77
CA LEU A 23 11.83 1.20 9.22
C LEU A 23 11.17 2.49 9.74
N PRO A 24 10.77 3.42 8.85
CA PRO A 24 10.38 4.79 9.21
C PRO A 24 8.92 4.89 9.69
N PHE A 25 8.36 3.81 10.23
CA PHE A 25 6.92 3.68 10.48
C PHE A 25 6.46 4.15 11.87
N ARG A 26 7.36 4.68 12.70
CA ARG A 26 7.02 5.17 14.04
C ARG A 26 7.72 6.50 14.33
N CYS A 27 6.93 7.49 14.71
CA CYS A 27 7.45 8.77 15.20
C CYS A 27 8.17 8.57 16.54
N PRO A 28 9.34 9.20 16.77
CA PRO A 28 10.05 9.12 18.05
C PRO A 28 9.30 9.79 19.22
N ILE A 29 8.33 10.67 18.92
CA ILE A 29 7.50 11.37 19.90
C ILE A 29 6.17 10.64 20.19
N ALA A 30 5.84 9.59 19.41
CA ALA A 30 4.59 8.84 19.57
C ALA A 30 4.38 8.34 21.01
N GLY A 31 3.22 8.66 21.59
CA GLY A 31 2.82 8.26 22.93
C GLY A 31 3.35 9.14 24.07
N ARG A 32 4.02 10.26 23.78
CA ARG A 32 4.58 11.16 24.80
C ARG A 32 3.69 12.35 25.17
N ASP A 33 2.77 12.73 24.29
CA ASP A 33 2.04 14.00 24.38
C ASP A 33 0.53 13.84 24.09
N GLY A 34 0.03 12.60 24.09
CA GLY A 34 -1.38 12.29 23.89
C GLY A 34 -1.94 12.55 22.48
N ARG A 35 -1.12 13.03 21.53
CA ARG A 35 -1.52 13.20 20.13
C ARG A 35 -1.31 11.92 19.34
N ASP A 36 -2.05 11.77 18.24
CA ASP A 36 -1.78 10.74 17.25
C ASP A 36 -0.58 11.14 16.39
N HIS A 37 0.42 10.26 16.31
CA HIS A 37 1.62 10.46 15.50
C HIS A 37 1.67 9.45 14.36
N VAL A 38 1.13 9.83 13.21
CA VAL A 38 1.09 9.00 12.01
C VAL A 38 2.12 9.51 10.99
N LEU A 39 2.98 8.62 10.53
CA LEU A 39 3.96 8.92 9.47
C LEU A 39 3.25 8.79 8.13
N ALA A 40 3.15 9.91 7.40
CA ALA A 40 2.50 9.99 6.11
C ALA A 40 3.50 10.49 5.06
N ARG A 41 3.30 10.10 3.81
CA ARG A 41 4.00 10.79 2.72
C ARG A 41 3.39 12.18 2.52
N PRO A 42 4.20 13.19 2.19
CA PRO A 42 3.67 14.42 1.62
C PRO A 42 2.76 14.08 0.43
N GLY A 43 1.56 14.66 0.41
CA GLY A 43 0.63 14.49 -0.69
C GLY A 43 1.21 15.09 -1.97
N PRO A 44 0.90 14.53 -3.16
CA PRO A 44 1.18 15.22 -4.41
C PRO A 44 0.34 16.52 -4.47
N PRO A 45 0.70 17.47 -5.38
CA PRO A 45 -0.16 18.60 -5.70
C PRO A 45 -1.59 18.14 -6.05
N PRO A 46 -2.65 18.91 -5.70
CA PRO A 46 -4.05 18.50 -5.94
C PRO A 46 -4.38 18.19 -7.41
N ASP A 47 -3.65 18.77 -8.34
CA ASP A 47 -3.80 18.65 -9.79
C ASP A 47 -2.86 17.62 -10.43
N ALA A 48 -2.06 16.92 -9.62
CA ALA A 48 -1.18 15.88 -10.13
C ALA A 48 -1.99 14.73 -10.74
N ALA A 49 -1.68 14.41 -12.00
CA ALA A 49 -2.24 13.23 -12.64
C ALA A 49 -1.86 11.97 -11.85
N VAL A 50 -2.81 11.05 -11.68
CA VAL A 50 -2.56 9.73 -11.08
C VAL A 50 -1.81 8.89 -12.12
N PRO A 51 -0.51 8.60 -11.93
CA PRO A 51 0.23 7.75 -12.86
C PRO A 51 -0.33 6.32 -12.78
N ALA A 52 -0.83 5.83 -13.91
CA ALA A 52 -1.31 4.47 -14.08
C ALA A 52 -0.94 3.96 -15.48
N ASP A 53 -0.27 2.82 -15.56
CA ASP A 53 0.19 2.24 -16.84
C ASP A 53 -0.68 1.08 -17.34
N GLY A 54 -1.91 0.98 -16.84
CA GLY A 54 -2.93 0.05 -17.33
C GLY A 54 -2.82 -1.38 -16.84
N ASP A 55 -1.79 -1.72 -16.06
CA ASP A 55 -1.59 -3.09 -15.54
C ASP A 55 -2.80 -3.59 -14.73
N VAL A 56 -3.04 -4.91 -14.77
CA VAL A 56 -4.10 -5.57 -14.00
C VAL A 56 -3.74 -5.72 -12.52
N GLN A 57 -2.45 -5.80 -12.23
CA GLN A 57 -1.91 -5.89 -10.88
C GLN A 57 -1.89 -4.46 -10.28
N PRO A 58 -2.60 -4.19 -9.18
CA PRO A 58 -2.81 -2.83 -8.69
C PRO A 58 -1.55 -2.13 -8.16
N PHE A 59 -0.62 -2.88 -7.55
CA PHE A 59 0.67 -2.36 -7.06
C PHE A 59 1.68 -2.13 -8.16
N VAL A 60 1.58 -2.80 -9.31
CA VAL A 60 2.30 -2.46 -10.54
C VAL A 60 1.67 -1.21 -11.14
N ARG A 61 0.35 -1.25 -11.40
CA ARG A 61 -0.40 -0.15 -12.04
C ARG A 61 -0.15 1.19 -11.38
N TYR A 62 -0.23 1.23 -10.05
CA TYR A 62 -0.09 2.46 -9.27
C TYR A 62 1.29 2.56 -8.57
N ARG A 63 2.32 1.83 -9.02
CA ARG A 63 3.62 1.75 -8.32
C ARG A 63 4.26 3.09 -8.04
N ALA A 64 4.15 4.04 -8.99
CA ALA A 64 4.71 5.38 -8.87
C ALA A 64 4.07 6.18 -7.72
N LEU A 65 2.88 5.78 -7.29
CA LEU A 65 2.22 6.29 -6.09
C LEU A 65 2.57 5.51 -4.83
N SER A 66 3.54 4.60 -4.80
CA SER A 66 3.88 3.83 -3.58
C SER A 66 5.17 4.32 -2.91
N HIS A 67 5.21 4.27 -1.57
CA HIS A 67 6.42 4.60 -0.81
C HIS A 67 7.56 3.62 -1.10
N ALA A 68 7.23 2.32 -1.17
CA ALA A 68 8.22 1.28 -1.48
C ALA A 68 8.87 1.47 -2.86
N TRP A 69 8.10 1.88 -3.87
CA TRP A 69 8.67 2.23 -5.18
C TRP A 69 9.60 3.44 -5.09
N ALA A 70 9.21 4.50 -4.38
CA ALA A 70 10.07 5.66 -4.18
C ALA A 70 11.42 5.27 -3.54
N VAL A 71 11.39 4.43 -2.49
CA VAL A 71 12.59 3.87 -1.86
C VAL A 71 13.41 3.05 -2.85
N ALA A 72 12.79 2.13 -3.59
CA ALA A 72 13.46 1.32 -4.61
C ALA A 72 14.18 2.20 -5.66
N ARG A 73 13.48 3.20 -6.22
CA ARG A 73 14.06 4.14 -7.19
C ARG A 73 15.23 4.92 -6.61
N ARG A 74 15.08 5.43 -5.37
CA ARG A 74 16.12 6.21 -4.67
C ARG A 74 17.36 5.38 -4.39
N ARG A 75 17.20 4.07 -4.16
CA ARG A 75 18.26 3.10 -3.90
C ARG A 75 18.82 2.44 -5.17
N GLY A 76 18.41 2.89 -6.35
CA GLY A 76 18.97 2.44 -7.63
C GLY A 76 18.36 1.16 -8.20
N LEU A 77 17.29 0.62 -7.61
CA LEU A 77 16.56 -0.50 -8.20
C LEU A 77 15.87 -0.05 -9.49
N SER A 78 15.95 -0.83 -10.57
CA SER A 78 15.24 -0.52 -11.83
C SER A 78 13.71 -0.69 -11.68
N ASP A 79 12.94 -0.05 -12.56
CA ASP A 79 11.48 -0.15 -12.53
C ASP A 79 11.04 -1.58 -12.84
N ASP A 80 11.66 -2.18 -13.85
CA ASP A 80 11.44 -3.59 -14.22
C ASP A 80 11.76 -4.54 -13.07
N ALA A 81 12.83 -4.29 -12.30
CA ALA A 81 13.17 -5.13 -11.15
C ALA A 81 12.16 -4.96 -10.00
N PHE A 82 11.60 -3.76 -9.81
CA PHE A 82 10.50 -3.55 -8.87
C PHE A 82 9.23 -4.26 -9.32
N VAL A 83 8.87 -4.17 -10.61
CA VAL A 83 7.70 -4.86 -11.18
C VAL A 83 7.86 -6.37 -11.04
N ALA A 84 9.03 -6.92 -11.35
CA ALA A 84 9.33 -8.34 -11.16
C ALA A 84 9.15 -8.76 -9.70
N LEU A 85 9.73 -8.00 -8.76
CA LEU A 85 9.57 -8.25 -7.32
C LEU A 85 8.10 -8.28 -6.89
N VAL A 86 7.28 -7.33 -7.37
CA VAL A 86 5.85 -7.29 -7.06
C VAL A 86 5.13 -8.53 -7.62
N ARG A 87 5.47 -8.96 -8.84
CA ARG A 87 4.87 -10.16 -9.44
C ARG A 87 5.28 -11.45 -8.72
N ASP A 88 6.53 -11.57 -8.31
CA ASP A 88 7.02 -12.72 -7.55
C ASP A 88 6.28 -12.84 -6.21
N LEU A 89 6.10 -11.72 -5.50
CA LEU A 89 5.29 -11.67 -4.28
C LEU A 89 3.82 -12.02 -4.54
N ASP A 90 3.24 -11.49 -5.61
CA ASP A 90 1.83 -11.75 -5.97
C ASP A 90 1.60 -13.23 -6.32
N ALA A 91 2.55 -13.86 -7.01
CA ALA A 91 2.54 -15.29 -7.30
C ALA A 91 2.66 -16.14 -6.03
N ALA A 92 3.53 -15.75 -5.09
CA ALA A 92 3.64 -16.41 -3.78
C ALA A 92 2.34 -16.30 -2.97
N VAL A 93 1.69 -15.13 -2.99
CA VAL A 93 0.36 -14.94 -2.38
C VAL A 93 -0.69 -15.83 -3.04
N ALA A 94 -0.74 -15.88 -4.37
CA ALA A 94 -1.69 -16.70 -5.12
C ALA A 94 -1.53 -18.20 -4.80
N ALA A 95 -0.29 -18.66 -4.61
CA ALA A 95 0.01 -20.05 -4.23
C ALA A 95 -0.51 -20.40 -2.83
N VAL A 96 -0.43 -19.47 -1.87
CA VAL A 96 -0.92 -19.68 -0.50
C VAL A 96 -2.44 -19.52 -0.40
N ALA A 97 -3.04 -18.59 -1.15
CA ALA A 97 -4.46 -18.27 -1.06
C ALA A 97 -5.40 -19.40 -1.51
N GLY A 98 -4.91 -20.45 -2.17
CA GLY A 98 -5.69 -21.62 -2.59
C GLY A 98 -6.67 -21.37 -3.75
N GLU A 99 -7.02 -20.12 -4.02
CA GLU A 99 -7.88 -19.69 -5.15
C GLU A 99 -7.09 -19.48 -6.46
N GLY A 100 -5.76 -19.66 -6.44
CA GLY A 100 -4.89 -19.55 -7.62
C GLY A 100 -4.80 -18.16 -8.23
N ARG A 101 -5.26 -17.12 -7.53
CA ARG A 101 -5.28 -15.74 -8.01
C ARG A 101 -4.63 -14.78 -7.01
N GLY A 102 -3.82 -13.87 -7.55
CA GLY A 102 -3.20 -12.79 -6.79
C GLY A 102 -4.14 -11.61 -6.55
N LEU A 103 -3.57 -10.46 -6.18
CA LEU A 103 -4.31 -9.23 -5.96
C LEU A 103 -4.78 -8.62 -7.28
N THR A 104 -6.08 -8.33 -7.36
CA THR A 104 -6.69 -7.68 -8.52
C THR A 104 -7.38 -6.38 -8.15
N ILE A 105 -7.60 -5.51 -9.14
CA ILE A 105 -8.52 -4.39 -9.01
C ILE A 105 -9.94 -4.95 -8.92
N THR A 106 -10.52 -4.87 -7.73
CA THR A 106 -11.88 -5.30 -7.45
C THR A 106 -12.92 -4.38 -8.11
N PRO A 107 -14.14 -4.86 -8.38
CA PRO A 107 -15.13 -4.09 -9.12
C PRO A 107 -15.73 -2.93 -8.32
N TYR A 108 -16.21 -1.91 -9.04
CA TYR A 108 -17.15 -0.90 -8.56
C TYR A 108 -18.52 -1.26 -9.13
N ARG A 109 -19.52 -1.49 -8.28
CA ARG A 109 -20.85 -1.96 -8.71
C ARG A 109 -21.91 -0.93 -8.33
N ALA A 110 -22.82 -0.62 -9.24
CA ALA A 110 -24.01 0.16 -8.92
C ALA A 110 -24.95 -0.67 -8.03
N ALA A 111 -25.55 -0.05 -7.03
CA ALA A 111 -26.49 -0.66 -6.08
C ALA A 111 -27.84 0.07 -6.09
N PRO A 112 -28.60 0.03 -7.21
CA PRO A 112 -29.80 0.85 -7.38
C PRO A 112 -30.91 0.53 -6.39
N ALA A 113 -31.13 -0.75 -6.05
CA ALA A 113 -32.17 -1.15 -5.10
C ALA A 113 -31.89 -0.61 -3.69
N LEU A 114 -30.64 -0.71 -3.22
CA LEU A 114 -30.22 -0.17 -1.93
C LEU A 114 -30.20 1.37 -1.95
N GLY A 115 -29.76 1.98 -3.06
CA GLY A 115 -29.84 3.42 -3.25
C GLY A 115 -31.26 3.96 -3.14
N ALA A 116 -32.23 3.29 -3.77
CA ALA A 116 -33.64 3.63 -3.68
C ALA A 116 -34.18 3.48 -2.25
N ALA A 117 -33.84 2.39 -1.57
CA ALA A 117 -34.23 2.18 -0.18
C ALA A 117 -33.67 3.25 0.78
N LEU A 118 -32.52 3.86 0.44
CA LEU A 118 -31.87 4.95 1.19
C LEU A 118 -32.29 6.35 0.73
N GLY A 119 -33.21 6.47 -0.24
CA GLY A 119 -33.62 7.77 -0.80
C GLY A 119 -32.53 8.46 -1.64
N LEU A 120 -31.50 7.73 -2.07
CA LEU A 120 -30.42 8.21 -2.94
C LEU A 120 -30.85 8.12 -4.41
N THR A 121 -31.98 8.74 -4.74
CA THR A 121 -32.62 8.71 -6.06
C THR A 121 -32.54 10.09 -6.70
N GLY A 122 -31.67 10.25 -7.68
CA GLY A 122 -31.43 11.52 -8.38
C GLY A 122 -30.44 11.33 -9.53
N ASP A 123 -30.41 12.28 -10.45
CA ASP A 123 -29.59 12.33 -11.67
C ASP A 123 -28.07 12.33 -11.40
N ARG A 124 -27.64 12.69 -10.18
CA ARG A 124 -26.28 12.48 -9.65
C ARG A 124 -26.22 11.61 -8.40
N ALA A 125 -27.36 11.09 -7.95
CA ALA A 125 -27.46 10.25 -6.77
C ALA A 125 -27.58 8.79 -7.21
N GLY A 126 -26.50 8.05 -7.01
CA GLY A 126 -26.47 6.61 -7.17
C GLY A 126 -25.60 6.03 -6.08
N LEU A 127 -26.07 4.97 -5.42
CA LEU A 127 -25.22 4.23 -4.51
C LEU A 127 -24.32 3.31 -5.34
N TRP A 128 -23.02 3.42 -5.09
CA TRP A 128 -22.02 2.54 -5.67
C TRP A 128 -21.23 1.86 -4.57
N ILE A 129 -20.83 0.62 -4.82
CA ILE A 129 -20.11 -0.22 -3.87
C ILE A 129 -18.77 -0.58 -4.49
N LYS A 130 -17.68 -0.24 -3.79
CA LYS A 130 -16.36 -0.84 -4.03
C LYS A 130 -16.35 -2.22 -3.38
N ASP A 131 -16.51 -3.25 -4.20
CA ASP A 131 -16.69 -4.61 -3.71
C ASP A 131 -15.34 -5.30 -3.46
N GLU A 132 -14.80 -5.13 -2.25
CA GLU A 132 -13.53 -5.74 -1.81
C GLU A 132 -13.65 -7.19 -1.35
N THR A 133 -14.87 -7.75 -1.32
CA THR A 133 -15.11 -9.09 -0.76
C THR A 133 -14.47 -10.19 -1.61
N GLY A 134 -14.33 -9.94 -2.91
CA GLY A 134 -13.62 -10.81 -3.84
C GLY A 134 -12.11 -10.59 -3.86
N ASN A 135 -11.48 -9.90 -2.90
CA ASN A 135 -10.02 -9.78 -2.87
C ASN A 135 -9.37 -11.00 -2.19
N VAL A 136 -8.04 -11.10 -2.23
CA VAL A 136 -7.29 -12.14 -1.49
C VAL A 136 -7.71 -12.11 -0.01
N ALA A 137 -7.95 -13.29 0.57
CA ALA A 137 -8.45 -13.46 1.94
C ALA A 137 -9.76 -12.71 2.25
N GLY A 138 -10.57 -12.42 1.23
CA GLY A 138 -11.94 -11.93 1.37
C GLY A 138 -12.09 -10.47 1.81
N SER A 139 -11.02 -9.67 1.83
CA SER A 139 -11.13 -8.26 2.24
C SER A 139 -10.01 -7.35 1.71
N HIS A 140 -10.18 -6.04 1.90
CA HIS A 140 -9.15 -5.06 1.54
C HIS A 140 -7.87 -5.17 2.37
N LYS A 141 -7.87 -5.88 3.51
CA LYS A 141 -6.72 -5.97 4.43
C LYS A 141 -5.50 -6.62 3.78
N ALA A 142 -5.71 -7.54 2.83
CA ALA A 142 -4.62 -8.11 2.05
C ALA A 142 -3.78 -7.03 1.34
N ARG A 143 -4.38 -5.92 0.90
CA ARG A 143 -3.64 -4.81 0.28
C ARG A 143 -2.72 -4.09 1.26
N HIS A 144 -3.13 -3.98 2.52
CA HIS A 144 -2.29 -3.36 3.55
C HIS A 144 -1.05 -4.22 3.83
N LEU A 145 -1.27 -5.52 4.02
CA LEU A 145 -0.17 -6.47 4.28
C LEU A 145 0.74 -6.62 3.05
N PHE A 146 0.18 -6.67 1.85
CA PHE A 146 0.98 -6.76 0.63
C PHE A 146 1.83 -5.50 0.41
N GLY A 147 1.31 -4.31 0.73
CA GLY A 147 2.10 -3.07 0.72
C GLY A 147 3.30 -3.13 1.67
N LEU A 148 3.13 -3.71 2.86
CA LEU A 148 4.24 -3.94 3.81
C LEU A 148 5.23 -4.98 3.28
N ALA A 149 4.74 -6.08 2.70
CA ALA A 149 5.58 -7.12 2.11
C ALA A 149 6.47 -6.58 0.99
N ILE A 150 5.92 -5.74 0.09
CA ILE A 150 6.71 -5.07 -0.95
C ILE A 150 7.80 -4.20 -0.33
N TYR A 151 7.46 -3.40 0.68
CA TYR A 151 8.46 -2.54 1.34
C TYR A 151 9.60 -3.37 1.93
N LEU A 152 9.28 -4.42 2.69
CA LEU A 152 10.29 -5.27 3.33
C LEU A 152 11.19 -5.94 2.28
N ALA A 153 10.60 -6.46 1.20
CA ALA A 153 11.36 -7.07 0.11
C ALA A 153 12.26 -6.05 -0.62
N VAL A 154 11.80 -4.80 -0.82
CA VAL A 154 12.64 -3.72 -1.36
C VAL A 154 13.76 -3.36 -0.39
N ALA A 155 13.45 -3.24 0.91
CA ALA A 155 14.43 -2.88 1.91
C ALA A 155 15.55 -3.94 2.00
N GLU A 156 15.19 -5.22 1.98
CA GLU A 156 16.14 -6.34 1.94
C GLU A 156 16.94 -6.33 0.63
N ARG A 157 16.28 -6.28 -0.52
CA ARG A 157 16.93 -6.36 -1.83
C ARG A 157 17.88 -5.21 -2.13
N THR A 158 17.63 -4.05 -1.55
CA THR A 158 18.48 -2.86 -1.69
C THR A 158 19.51 -2.72 -0.57
N GLY A 159 19.57 -3.65 0.40
CA GLY A 159 20.45 -3.58 1.56
C GLY A 159 20.17 -2.38 2.48
N LEU A 160 18.92 -1.88 2.50
CA LEU A 160 18.48 -0.86 3.44
C LEU A 160 18.32 -1.44 4.85
N ILE A 161 17.94 -2.71 4.94
CA ILE A 161 18.01 -3.52 6.16
C ILE A 161 19.07 -4.60 5.97
N ASP A 162 19.69 -5.02 7.06
CA ASP A 162 20.64 -6.14 7.06
C ASP A 162 19.93 -7.50 7.09
N ALA A 163 20.70 -8.57 6.83
CA ALA A 163 20.17 -9.94 6.82
C ALA A 163 19.58 -10.36 8.18
N ALA A 164 20.16 -9.86 9.28
CA ALA A 164 19.66 -10.14 10.62
C ALA A 164 18.28 -9.53 10.84
N THR A 165 18.04 -8.31 10.37
CA THR A 165 16.75 -7.62 10.43
C THR A 165 15.73 -8.26 9.51
N ALA A 166 16.14 -8.63 8.29
CA ALA A 166 15.27 -9.30 7.32
C ALA A 166 14.78 -10.67 7.82
N ALA A 167 15.61 -11.40 8.56
CA ALA A 167 15.27 -12.70 9.14
C ALA A 167 14.36 -12.62 10.38
N ARG A 168 14.02 -11.43 10.88
CA ARG A 168 13.18 -11.30 12.07
C ARG A 168 11.75 -11.80 11.79
N PRO A 169 11.15 -12.59 12.69
CA PRO A 169 9.75 -12.97 12.57
C PRO A 169 8.84 -11.75 12.50
N LEU A 170 7.87 -11.79 11.58
CA LEU A 170 6.80 -10.81 11.53
C LEU A 170 5.74 -11.16 12.58
N ALA A 171 5.14 -10.13 13.18
CA ALA A 171 4.07 -10.29 14.15
C ALA A 171 2.91 -9.36 13.79
N ILE A 172 1.69 -9.86 14.00
CA ILE A 172 0.47 -9.09 13.85
C ILE A 172 -0.48 -9.35 15.02
N ALA A 173 -1.10 -8.28 15.51
CA ALA A 173 -2.21 -8.36 16.46
C ALA A 173 -3.47 -7.88 15.73
N SER A 174 -4.45 -8.77 15.55
CA SER A 174 -5.70 -8.45 14.88
C SER A 174 -6.86 -9.24 15.49
N CYS A 175 -8.06 -8.67 15.43
CA CYS A 175 -9.29 -9.32 15.85
C CYS A 175 -10.03 -10.07 14.73
N GLY A 176 -9.47 -10.13 13.51
CA GLY A 176 -10.14 -10.69 12.34
C GLY A 176 -9.25 -10.64 11.10
N ASN A 177 -9.79 -10.20 9.95
CA ASN A 177 -9.20 -10.39 8.60
C ASN A 177 -7.75 -9.93 8.34
N ALA A 178 -7.04 -9.35 9.31
CA ALA A 178 -5.62 -9.05 9.14
C ALA A 178 -4.74 -10.20 9.67
N ALA A 179 -5.23 -10.93 10.68
CA ALA A 179 -4.62 -12.18 11.15
C ALA A 179 -4.73 -13.25 10.05
#